data_AF-A0A158RY33-F1
#
_entry.id   AF-A0A158RY33-F1
#
_cell.length_a   1.000
_cell.length_b   1.000
_cell.length_c   1.000
_cell.angle_alpha   90.00
_cell.angle_beta   90.00
_cell.angle_gamma   90.00
#
_symmetry.space_group_name_H-M   'P 1'
#
loop_
_entity.id
_entity.type
_entity.pdbx_description
1 polymer ?
#
loop_
_entity_poly.entity_id
_entity_poly.type
_entity_poly.pdbx_seq_one_letter_code
_entity_poly.pdbx_strand_id
1 'polypeptide(L)'
;MNIRHMRHNAKYRINHMIGELGRRLVRWSQRDSNYLKHARSEWKIAFPEQCDMQDAIGENVLDMVAMFGLEGHSGFSAGYAQQFIEKAMKFEPFSPLTGDESEWSEIGRGSQQNKRCSHVFRDEDGRAYDIDGRVFIDASGAAYTNIDSRVYIEFPYVPTTEYVHVSESA
;
A
#
# COMPACT_ATOMS: atom_id res chain seq x y z
N MET A 1 9.97 -10.76 39.49
CA MET A 1 9.50 -10.93 38.09
C MET A 1 8.03 -10.53 38.02
N ASN A 2 7.66 -9.51 37.24
CA ASN A 2 6.42 -8.73 37.43
C ASN A 2 5.19 -9.41 36.77
N ILE A 3 4.14 -9.72 37.54
CA ILE A 3 2.94 -10.49 37.14
C ILE A 3 2.19 -9.83 35.97
N ARG A 4 2.27 -8.50 35.84
CA ARG A 4 1.63 -7.72 34.77
C ARG A 4 2.28 -7.97 33.40
N HIS A 5 3.60 -8.18 33.34
CA HIS A 5 4.32 -8.51 32.10
C HIS A 5 4.05 -9.96 31.65
N MET A 6 3.94 -10.91 32.57
CA MET A 6 3.61 -12.31 32.24
C MET A 6 2.21 -12.45 31.62
N ARG A 7 1.23 -11.72 32.13
CA ARG A 7 -0.14 -11.72 31.58
C ARG A 7 -0.23 -11.10 30.18
N HIS A 8 0.50 -10.00 29.93
CA HIS A 8 0.57 -9.37 28.62
C HIS A 8 1.19 -10.31 27.57
N ASN A 9 2.30 -10.98 27.93
CA ASN A 9 2.99 -11.91 27.04
C ASN A 9 2.16 -13.17 26.75
N ALA A 10 1.40 -13.68 27.73
CA ALA A 10 0.49 -14.80 27.50
C ALA A 10 -0.66 -14.44 26.54
N LYS A 11 -1.27 -13.26 26.71
CA LYS A 11 -2.33 -12.77 25.81
C LYS A 11 -1.82 -12.58 24.37
N TYR A 12 -0.64 -12.00 24.20
CA TYR A 12 -0.02 -11.84 22.89
C TYR A 12 0.21 -13.20 22.20
N ARG A 13 0.76 -14.17 22.93
CA ARG A 13 0.98 -15.53 22.40
C ARG A 13 -0.31 -16.24 22.00
N ILE A 14 -1.38 -16.11 22.80
CA ILE A 14 -2.69 -16.68 22.48
C ILE A 14 -3.26 -16.02 21.22
N ASN A 15 -3.25 -14.70 21.14
CA ASN A 15 -3.73 -13.97 19.97
C ASN A 15 -2.95 -14.34 18.70
N HIS A 16 -1.63 -14.47 18.80
CA HIS A 16 -0.77 -14.91 17.71
C HIS A 16 -1.16 -16.32 17.22
N MET A 17 -1.31 -17.28 18.15
CA MET A 17 -1.71 -18.65 17.79
C MET A 17 -3.09 -18.70 17.11
N ILE A 18 -4.05 -17.91 17.59
CA ILE A 18 -5.38 -17.81 16.97
C ILE A 18 -5.27 -17.26 15.55
N GLY A 19 -4.50 -16.20 15.36
CA GLY A 19 -4.27 -15.61 14.03
C GLY A 19 -3.60 -16.60 13.07
N GLU A 20 -2.58 -17.31 13.54
CA GLU A 20 -1.88 -18.33 12.75
C GLU A 20 -2.81 -19.49 12.36
N LEU A 21 -3.64 -19.97 13.29
CA LEU A 21 -4.63 -21.00 12.99
C LEU A 21 -5.66 -20.52 11.97
N GLY A 22 -6.20 -19.31 12.15
CA GLY A 22 -7.18 -18.72 11.23
C GLY A 22 -6.63 -18.59 9.81
N ARG A 23 -5.41 -18.05 9.68
CA ARG A 23 -4.68 -17.98 8.42
C ARG A 23 -4.55 -19.34 7.75
N ARG A 24 -4.10 -20.37 8.48
CA ARG A 24 -3.97 -21.73 7.96
C ARG A 24 -5.31 -22.30 7.49
N LEU A 25 -6.41 -22.03 8.19
CA LEU A 25 -7.74 -22.49 7.82
C LEU A 25 -8.24 -21.83 6.52
N VAL A 26 -8.02 -20.53 6.35
CA VAL A 26 -8.32 -19.81 5.10
C VAL A 26 -7.49 -20.39 3.95
N ARG A 27 -6.18 -20.53 4.17
CA ARG A 27 -5.25 -21.15 3.21
C ARG A 27 -5.70 -22.54 2.78
N TRP A 28 -6.16 -23.35 3.74
CA TRP A 28 -6.65 -24.70 3.50
C TRP A 28 -7.98 -24.72 2.74
N SER A 29 -8.91 -23.81 3.03
CA SER A 29 -10.19 -23.72 2.34
C SER A 29 -10.05 -23.25 0.88
N GLN A 30 -9.02 -22.44 0.62
CA GLN A 30 -8.71 -21.89 -0.71
C GLN A 30 -7.65 -22.68 -1.47
N ARG A 31 -7.19 -23.83 -0.95
CA ARG A 31 -6.08 -24.61 -1.53
C ARG A 31 -6.27 -24.95 -3.01
N ASP A 32 -7.53 -25.08 -3.44
CA ASP A 32 -7.91 -25.48 -4.78
C ASP A 32 -8.34 -24.32 -5.69
N SER A 33 -8.35 -23.08 -5.19
CA SER A 33 -8.79 -21.92 -5.95
C SER A 33 -7.79 -21.52 -7.04
N ASN A 34 -8.29 -20.94 -8.13
CA ASN A 34 -7.45 -20.46 -9.23
C ASN A 34 -6.47 -19.38 -8.77
N TYR A 35 -6.92 -18.47 -7.91
CA TYR A 35 -6.07 -17.45 -7.29
C TYR A 35 -4.87 -18.06 -6.59
N LEU A 36 -5.10 -19.04 -5.72
CA LEU A 36 -4.03 -19.64 -4.92
C LEU A 36 -3.05 -20.46 -5.75
N LYS A 37 -3.58 -21.24 -6.69
CA LYS A 37 -2.80 -22.07 -7.60
C LYS A 37 -1.90 -21.21 -8.49
N HIS A 38 -2.46 -20.17 -9.08
CA HIS A 38 -1.72 -19.24 -9.92
C HIS A 38 -0.64 -18.49 -9.13
N ALA A 39 -0.98 -17.83 -8.01
CA ALA A 39 0.00 -17.08 -7.23
C ALA A 39 1.15 -17.96 -6.71
N ARG A 40 0.87 -19.20 -6.28
CA ARG A 40 1.92 -20.15 -5.88
C ARG A 40 2.83 -20.54 -7.03
N SER A 41 2.28 -20.70 -8.23
CA SER A 41 3.06 -21.01 -9.44
C SER A 41 3.97 -19.84 -9.81
N GLU A 42 3.40 -18.63 -9.94
CA GLU A 42 4.15 -17.42 -10.31
C GLU A 42 5.24 -17.10 -9.28
N TRP A 43 4.96 -17.25 -7.98
CA TRP A 43 5.95 -17.01 -6.94
C TRP A 43 7.18 -17.92 -7.09
N LYS A 44 6.97 -19.21 -7.38
CA LYS A 44 8.07 -20.18 -7.59
C LYS A 44 8.88 -19.89 -8.85
N ILE A 45 8.24 -19.35 -9.88
CA ILE A 45 8.90 -18.97 -11.14
C ILE A 45 9.74 -17.70 -10.93
N ALA A 46 9.17 -16.70 -10.25
CA ALA A 46 9.84 -15.43 -9.99
C ALA A 46 10.98 -15.54 -8.98
N PHE A 47 10.83 -16.42 -7.98
CA PHE A 47 11.79 -16.60 -6.89
C PHE A 47 12.20 -18.08 -6.77
N PRO A 48 13.04 -18.58 -7.69
CA PRO A 48 13.46 -19.97 -7.70
C PRO A 48 14.44 -20.31 -6.56
N GLU A 49 15.16 -19.31 -6.05
CA GLU A 49 16.06 -19.45 -4.92
C GLU A 49 15.30 -19.31 -3.59
N GLN A 50 15.56 -20.23 -2.67
CA GLN A 50 14.97 -20.19 -1.33
C GLN A 50 15.82 -19.34 -0.41
N CYS A 51 15.22 -18.30 0.16
CA CYS A 51 15.81 -17.57 1.27
C CYS A 51 14.71 -17.28 2.29
N ASP A 52 15.05 -17.38 3.58
CA ASP A 52 14.07 -17.32 4.67
C ASP A 52 13.20 -16.05 4.62
N MET A 53 13.80 -14.92 4.22
CA MET A 53 13.08 -13.66 4.06
C MET A 53 12.10 -13.70 2.88
N GLN A 54 12.53 -14.20 1.72
CA GLN A 54 11.69 -14.27 0.54
C GLN A 54 10.56 -15.27 0.73
N ASP A 55 10.83 -16.40 1.37
CA ASP A 55 9.81 -17.41 1.69
C ASP A 55 8.78 -16.86 2.67
N ALA A 56 9.21 -16.09 3.69
CA ALA A 56 8.30 -15.44 4.62
C ALA A 56 7.40 -14.39 3.94
N ILE A 57 7.94 -13.57 3.03
CA ILE A 57 7.13 -12.63 2.24
C ILE A 57 6.18 -13.41 1.32
N GLY A 58 6.66 -14.48 0.70
CA GLY A 58 5.87 -15.35 -0.16
C GLY A 58 4.65 -15.87 0.56
N GLU A 59 4.80 -16.48 1.73
CA GLU A 59 3.67 -16.97 2.54
C GLU A 59 2.69 -15.84 2.90
N ASN A 60 3.16 -14.64 3.23
CA ASN A 60 2.27 -13.51 3.51
C ASN A 60 1.46 -13.05 2.28
N VAL A 61 2.10 -12.94 1.11
CA VAL A 61 1.40 -12.61 -0.17
C VAL A 61 0.35 -13.67 -0.46
N LEU A 62 0.75 -14.92 -0.29
CA LEU A 62 -0.07 -16.10 -0.44
C LEU A 62 -1.28 -16.08 0.51
N ASP A 63 -1.13 -15.68 1.76
CA ASP A 63 -2.24 -15.52 2.70
C ASP A 63 -3.25 -14.47 2.24
N MET A 64 -2.78 -13.32 1.75
CA MET A 64 -3.65 -12.25 1.25
C MET A 64 -4.43 -12.68 0.00
N VAL A 65 -3.77 -13.39 -0.93
CA VAL A 65 -4.42 -13.96 -2.12
C VAL A 65 -5.47 -15.00 -1.73
N ALA A 66 -5.22 -15.79 -0.68
CA ALA A 66 -6.21 -16.74 -0.14
C ALA A 66 -7.44 -15.99 0.39
N MET A 67 -7.24 -14.97 1.22
CA MET A 67 -8.33 -14.15 1.74
C MET A 67 -9.13 -13.51 0.61
N PHE A 68 -8.48 -12.94 -0.40
CA PHE A 68 -9.15 -12.35 -1.55
C PHE A 68 -9.98 -13.37 -2.35
N GLY A 69 -9.46 -14.58 -2.53
CA GLY A 69 -10.19 -15.67 -3.19
C GLY A 69 -11.41 -16.15 -2.40
N LEU A 70 -11.35 -16.10 -1.06
CA LEU A 70 -12.45 -16.48 -0.18
C LEU A 70 -13.69 -15.59 -0.36
N GLU A 71 -13.50 -14.30 -0.68
CA GLU A 71 -14.60 -13.34 -0.89
C GLU A 71 -15.47 -13.66 -2.14
N GLY A 72 -14.99 -14.53 -3.05
CA GLY A 72 -15.80 -15.06 -4.14
C GLY A 72 -16.20 -14.03 -5.20
N HIS A 73 -15.36 -13.02 -5.45
CA HIS A 73 -15.61 -11.99 -6.45
C HIS A 73 -15.78 -12.54 -7.88
N SER A 74 -16.59 -11.85 -8.68
CA SER A 74 -16.61 -12.01 -10.14
C SER A 74 -15.43 -11.26 -10.76
N GLY A 75 -15.16 -11.45 -12.06
CA GLY A 75 -14.08 -10.71 -12.73
C GLY A 75 -14.23 -9.18 -12.63
N PHE A 76 -15.46 -8.67 -12.62
CA PHE A 76 -15.73 -7.24 -12.45
C PHE A 76 -15.51 -6.76 -11.01
N SER A 77 -16.10 -7.43 -10.01
CA SER A 77 -15.97 -7.00 -8.62
C SER A 77 -14.57 -7.23 -8.06
N ALA A 78 -13.82 -8.19 -8.61
CA ALA A 78 -12.43 -8.41 -8.26
C ALA A 78 -11.56 -7.20 -8.62
N GLY A 79 -11.67 -6.70 -9.86
CA GLY A 79 -10.92 -5.52 -10.29
C GLY A 79 -11.28 -4.28 -9.48
N TYR A 80 -12.57 -4.10 -9.14
CA TYR A 80 -13.01 -3.00 -8.28
C TYR A 80 -12.42 -3.09 -6.87
N ALA A 81 -12.48 -4.27 -6.23
CA ALA A 81 -11.92 -4.47 -4.90
C ALA A 81 -10.39 -4.27 -4.85
N GLN A 82 -9.67 -4.76 -5.88
CA GLN A 82 -8.23 -4.59 -6.01
C GLN A 82 -7.82 -3.11 -5.98
N GLN A 83 -8.54 -2.24 -6.68
CA GLN A 83 -8.24 -0.79 -6.69
C GLN A 83 -8.29 -0.17 -5.29
N PHE A 84 -9.30 -0.50 -4.48
CA PHE A 84 -9.41 0.03 -3.12
C PHE A 84 -8.42 -0.60 -2.15
N ILE A 85 -8.11 -1.89 -2.32
CA ILE A 85 -7.08 -2.56 -1.52
C ILE A 85 -5.71 -1.93 -1.79
N GLU A 86 -5.36 -1.69 -3.05
CA GLU A 86 -4.11 -1.05 -3.43
C GLU A 86 -4.00 0.36 -2.83
N LYS A 87 -5.06 1.18 -2.97
CA LYS A 87 -5.13 2.51 -2.35
C LYS A 87 -4.92 2.45 -0.84
N ALA A 88 -5.59 1.52 -0.15
CA ALA A 88 -5.44 1.37 1.29
C ALA A 88 -4.01 1.01 1.69
N MET A 89 -3.37 0.09 0.96
CA MET A 89 -1.99 -0.32 1.22
C MET A 89 -0.99 0.81 0.97
N LYS A 90 -1.29 1.73 0.05
CA LYS A 90 -0.51 2.93 -0.25
C LYS A 90 -0.85 4.14 0.63
N PHE A 91 -1.80 4.01 1.57
CA PHE A 91 -2.32 5.12 2.36
C PHE A 91 -2.90 6.27 1.50
N GLU A 92 -3.54 5.91 0.39
CA GLU A 92 -4.19 6.84 -0.53
C GLU A 92 -5.69 7.00 -0.24
N PRO A 93 -6.28 8.16 -0.57
CA PRO A 93 -7.68 8.43 -0.29
C PRO A 93 -8.63 7.71 -1.27
N PHE A 94 -9.76 7.26 -0.74
CA PHE A 94 -10.83 6.61 -1.51
C PHE A 94 -11.76 7.60 -2.23
N SER A 95 -11.70 8.88 -1.86
CA SER A 95 -12.47 9.97 -2.45
C SER A 95 -11.56 11.19 -2.64
N PRO A 96 -11.94 12.18 -3.47
CA PRO A 96 -11.16 13.39 -3.62
C PRO A 96 -10.83 14.03 -2.27
N LEU A 97 -9.65 14.65 -2.18
CA LEU A 97 -9.32 15.58 -1.12
C LEU A 97 -10.18 16.83 -1.30
N THR A 98 -10.68 17.36 -0.20
CA THR A 98 -11.61 18.49 -0.21
C THR A 98 -10.93 19.82 0.09
N GLY A 99 -9.75 19.77 0.70
CA GLY A 99 -9.04 20.96 1.17
C GLY A 99 -9.55 21.48 2.51
N ASP A 100 -10.56 20.84 3.11
CA ASP A 100 -11.09 21.19 4.43
C ASP A 100 -10.00 21.17 5.51
N GLU A 101 -10.06 22.11 6.45
CA GLU A 101 -9.06 22.25 7.53
C GLU A 101 -8.90 20.98 8.37
N SER A 102 -9.94 20.13 8.47
CA SER A 102 -9.85 18.84 9.16
C SER A 102 -8.93 17.84 8.46
N GLU A 103 -8.66 18.00 7.15
CA GLU A 103 -7.76 17.13 6.38
C GLU A 103 -6.28 17.45 6.63
N TRP A 104 -5.94 18.56 7.28
CA TRP A 104 -4.55 19.02 7.43
C TRP A 104 -3.98 18.81 8.83
N SER A 105 -2.70 18.48 8.91
CA SER A 105 -1.92 18.40 10.15
C SER A 105 -0.65 19.23 10.03
N GLU A 106 -0.34 20.01 11.07
CA GLU A 106 0.91 20.78 11.15
C GLU A 106 2.12 19.84 11.22
N ILE A 107 3.11 20.08 10.35
CA ILE A 107 4.38 19.34 10.32
C ILE A 107 5.59 20.23 10.66
N GLY A 108 5.37 21.54 10.83
CA GLY A 108 6.34 22.51 11.34
C GLY A 108 6.66 23.61 10.34
N ARG A 109 7.14 24.75 10.86
CA ARG A 109 7.44 25.97 10.07
C ARG A 109 6.26 26.36 9.17
N GLY A 110 5.06 26.41 9.75
CA GLY A 110 3.81 26.76 9.08
C GLY A 110 3.41 25.86 7.90
N SER A 111 4.15 24.78 7.63
CA SER A 111 3.80 23.78 6.63
C SER A 111 2.91 22.71 7.22
N GLN A 112 2.00 22.21 6.39
CA GLN A 112 1.02 21.20 6.75
C GLN A 112 1.06 20.04 5.76
N GLN A 113 0.75 18.85 6.27
CA GLN A 113 0.62 17.63 5.47
C GLN A 113 -0.82 17.13 5.54
N ASN A 114 -1.32 16.62 4.43
CA ASN A 114 -2.66 16.05 4.39
C ASN A 114 -2.70 14.69 5.13
N LYS A 115 -3.65 14.53 6.05
CA LYS A 115 -3.83 13.32 6.88
C LYS A 115 -4.29 12.10 6.07
N ARG A 116 -4.93 12.34 4.92
CA ARG A 116 -5.52 11.30 4.06
C ARG A 116 -4.60 10.88 2.91
N CYS A 117 -3.52 11.64 2.68
CA CYS A 117 -2.64 11.50 1.51
C CYS A 117 -1.26 12.07 1.84
N SER A 118 -0.30 11.20 2.16
CA SER A 118 0.99 11.60 2.72
C SER A 118 1.89 12.40 1.77
N HIS A 119 1.61 12.38 0.48
CA HIS A 119 2.37 13.12 -0.54
C HIS A 119 1.74 14.48 -0.90
N VAL A 120 0.67 14.89 -0.23
CA VAL A 120 0.05 16.22 -0.41
C VAL A 120 0.39 17.13 0.77
N PHE A 121 0.94 18.31 0.45
CA PHE A 121 1.40 19.31 1.40
C PHE A 121 0.77 20.67 1.13
N ARG A 122 0.78 21.53 2.14
CA ARG A 122 0.39 22.93 2.07
C ARG A 122 1.47 23.78 2.71
N ASP A 123 2.03 24.74 1.96
CA ASP A 123 3.06 25.65 2.45
C ASP A 123 2.46 26.78 3.32
N GLU A 124 3.33 27.58 3.96
CA GLU A 124 2.93 28.71 4.83
C GLU A 124 2.04 29.75 4.10
N ASP A 125 2.18 29.85 2.78
CA ASP A 125 1.39 30.75 1.93
C ASP A 125 -0.03 30.21 1.62
N GLY A 126 -0.36 29.02 2.12
CA GLY A 126 -1.64 28.35 1.95
C GLY A 126 -1.79 27.58 0.64
N ARG A 127 -0.79 27.55 -0.24
CA ARG A 127 -0.86 26.80 -1.50
C ARG A 127 -0.59 25.32 -1.27
N ALA A 128 -1.49 24.49 -1.78
CA ALA A 128 -1.35 23.04 -1.72
C ALA A 128 -0.64 22.49 -2.98
N TYR A 129 0.19 21.47 -2.78
CA TYR A 129 0.89 20.77 -3.86
C TYR A 129 1.02 19.28 -3.54
N ASP A 130 1.13 18.50 -4.60
CA ASP A 130 1.44 17.08 -4.56
C ASP A 130 2.92 16.87 -4.94
N ILE A 131 3.70 16.24 -4.07
CA ILE A 131 5.12 15.95 -4.33
C ILE A 131 5.31 14.77 -5.31
N ASP A 132 4.29 13.93 -5.47
CA ASP A 132 4.23 12.79 -6.39
C ASP A 132 3.38 13.12 -7.63
N GLY A 133 3.08 14.40 -7.85
CA GLY A 133 2.32 14.88 -9.01
C GLY A 133 3.00 14.54 -10.34
N ARG A 134 4.35 14.50 -10.37
CA ARG A 134 5.12 13.93 -11.49
C ARG A 134 6.20 12.96 -11.04
N VAL A 135 6.36 11.88 -11.79
CA VAL A 135 7.47 10.94 -11.66
C VAL A 135 8.25 10.93 -12.97
N PHE A 136 9.54 11.21 -12.91
CA PHE A 136 10.41 11.20 -14.09
C PHE A 136 10.94 9.79 -14.33
N ILE A 137 10.94 9.36 -15.58
CA ILE A 137 11.49 8.06 -16.00
C ILE A 137 12.67 8.33 -16.93
N ASP A 138 13.86 7.85 -16.55
CA ASP A 138 15.06 8.01 -17.36
C ASP A 138 15.14 6.98 -18.52
N ALA A 139 16.21 7.08 -19.32
CA ALA A 139 16.45 6.18 -20.44
C ALA A 139 16.66 4.71 -20.03
N SER A 140 17.05 4.44 -18.78
CA SER A 140 17.16 3.07 -18.25
C SER A 140 15.80 2.49 -17.81
N GLY A 141 14.76 3.32 -17.75
CA GLY A 141 13.45 2.98 -17.20
C GLY A 141 13.35 3.19 -15.69
N ALA A 142 14.37 3.77 -15.05
CA ALA A 142 14.33 4.05 -13.63
C ALA A 142 13.46 5.29 -13.35
N ALA A 143 12.61 5.18 -12.33
CA ALA A 143 11.70 6.23 -11.89
C ALA A 143 12.31 7.03 -10.72
N TYR A 144 12.21 8.36 -10.77
CA TYR A 144 12.66 9.24 -9.70
C TYR A 144 11.75 10.47 -9.51
N THR A 145 11.78 11.04 -8.31
CA THR A 145 11.14 12.32 -7.99
C THR A 145 12.20 13.36 -7.57
N ASN A 146 11.92 14.63 -7.82
CA ASN A 146 12.77 15.75 -7.40
C ASN A 146 11.90 16.98 -7.09
N ILE A 147 12.50 18.17 -6.98
CA ILE A 147 11.74 19.39 -6.70
C ILE A 147 10.74 19.75 -7.82
N ASP A 148 11.05 19.38 -9.06
CA ASP A 148 10.21 19.62 -10.25
C ASP A 148 9.06 18.59 -10.36
N SER A 149 9.06 17.55 -9.52
CA SER A 149 7.93 16.63 -9.37
C SER A 149 6.70 17.29 -8.75
N ARG A 150 6.90 18.41 -8.06
CA ARG A 150 5.83 19.12 -7.37
C ARG A 150 4.82 19.70 -8.35
N VAL A 151 3.56 19.37 -8.13
CA VAL A 151 2.43 19.94 -8.87
C VAL A 151 1.55 20.69 -7.89
N TYR A 152 1.36 22.00 -8.11
CA TYR A 152 0.34 22.75 -7.36
C TYR A 152 -1.05 22.29 -7.76
N ILE A 153 -1.93 22.13 -6.77
CA ILE A 153 -3.25 21.51 -6.93
C ILE A 153 -4.37 22.45 -6.51
N GLU A 154 -5.56 22.19 -7.05
CA GLU A 154 -6.82 22.83 -6.64
C GLU A 154 -7.80 21.79 -6.13
N PHE A 155 -8.66 22.18 -5.19
CA PHE A 155 -9.65 21.29 -4.58
C PHE A 155 -11.03 21.42 -5.27
N PRO A 156 -11.79 20.31 -5.41
CA PRO A 156 -11.47 18.96 -4.96
C PRO A 156 -10.38 18.30 -5.81
N TYR A 157 -9.42 17.64 -5.15
CA TYR A 157 -8.26 17.04 -5.81
C TYR A 157 -8.35 15.52 -5.73
N VAL A 158 -8.27 14.86 -6.89
CA VAL A 158 -8.04 13.40 -6.95
C VAL A 158 -6.55 13.21 -7.20
N PRO A 159 -5.81 12.58 -6.26
CA PRO A 159 -4.39 12.29 -6.47
C PRO A 159 -4.13 11.55 -7.78
N THR A 160 -3.25 12.12 -8.59
CA THR A 160 -2.82 11.53 -9.86
C THR A 160 -1.35 11.84 -10.10
N THR A 161 -0.64 10.85 -10.63
CA THR A 161 0.78 10.96 -10.99
C THR A 161 0.94 10.98 -12.50
N GLU A 162 1.58 12.02 -13.02
CA GLU A 162 2.04 12.10 -14.40
C GLU A 162 3.43 11.45 -14.52
N TYR A 163 3.58 10.46 -15.40
CA TYR A 163 4.89 9.86 -15.69
C TYR A 163 5.54 10.56 -16.89
N VAL A 164 6.69 11.19 -16.66
CA VAL A 164 7.41 12.00 -17.66
C VAL A 164 8.69 11.31 -18.07
N HIS A 165 8.78 10.86 -19.32
CA HIS A 165 10.00 10.26 -19.86
C HIS A 165 11.02 11.35 -20.23
N VAL A 166 12.20 11.31 -19.62
CA VAL A 166 13.30 12.24 -19.90
C VAL A 166 14.33 11.56 -20.80
N SER A 167 14.63 12.17 -21.94
CA SER A 167 15.81 11.79 -22.73
C SER A 167 17.06 12.28 -22.02
N GLU A 168 18.15 11.50 -22.06
CA GLU A 168 19.45 11.95 -21.53
C GLU A 168 19.72 13.40 -21.99
N SER A 169 19.86 14.30 -21.02
CA SER A 169 20.43 15.62 -21.24
C SER A 169 21.84 15.44 -21.84
N ALA A 170 22.02 15.90 -23.07
CA ALA A 170 23.30 15.95 -23.78
C ALA A 170 24.37 16.74 -23.02
#